data_AF-A0A7W0ICI1-F1
#
_entry.id   AF-A0A7W0ICI1-F1
#
_cell.length_a   1.000
_cell.length_b   1.000
_cell.length_c   1.000
_cell.angle_alpha   90.00
_cell.angle_beta   90.00
_cell.angle_gamma   90.00
#
_symmetry.space_group_name_H-M   'P 1'
#
loop_
_entity.id
_entity.type
_entity.pdbx_description
1 polymer ?
#
loop_
_entity_poly.entity_id
_entity_poly.type
_entity_poly.pdbx_seq_one_letter_code
_entity_poly.pdbx_strand_id
1 'polypeptide(L)'
;SRRPGRPRRMPRHFQNTKFELAACQAEVDAAEAVADRALEALDAGELTAAEAASAKLFCTEVAHRVIDKCLQLHGGYGYMNEYPIARLYADNRVNRIYGGTSEIMKTIIAKDMGL
;
A
#
# COMPACT_ATOMS: atom_id res chain seq x y z
N SER A 1 4.95 -25.95 -42.32
CA SER A 1 6.35 -25.89 -41.86
C SER A 1 6.44 -25.04 -40.60
N ARG A 2 6.60 -25.65 -39.41
CA ARG A 2 6.75 -24.93 -38.13
C ARG A 2 8.24 -24.65 -37.90
N ARG A 3 8.66 -23.38 -37.93
CA ARG A 3 10.03 -22.99 -37.55
C ARG A 3 10.21 -23.15 -36.03
N PRO A 4 11.23 -23.86 -35.53
CA PRO A 4 11.52 -23.94 -34.10
C PRO A 4 12.25 -22.67 -33.65
N GLY A 5 11.91 -22.15 -32.46
CA GLY A 5 12.74 -21.14 -31.79
C GLY A 5 12.13 -19.76 -31.50
N ARG A 6 10.83 -19.51 -31.74
CA ARG A 6 10.21 -18.31 -31.15
C ARG A 6 9.96 -18.54 -29.66
N PRO A 7 10.48 -17.71 -28.74
CA PRO A 7 10.12 -17.82 -27.33
C PRO A 7 8.60 -17.73 -27.21
N ARG A 8 8.00 -18.64 -26.44
CA ARG A 8 6.57 -18.59 -26.11
C ARG A 8 6.31 -17.23 -25.45
N ARG A 9 5.67 -16.30 -26.18
CA ARG A 9 5.26 -15.02 -25.61
C ARG A 9 4.35 -15.32 -24.43
N MET A 10 4.71 -14.77 -23.26
CA MET A 10 3.90 -14.91 -22.05
C MET A 10 2.49 -14.37 -22.34
N PRO A 11 1.40 -15.06 -21.92
CA PRO A 11 0.06 -14.55 -22.15
C PRO A 11 -0.12 -13.20 -21.46
N ARG A 12 -0.84 -12.26 -22.11
CA ARG A 12 -1.00 -10.87 -21.64
C ARG A 12 -1.49 -10.74 -20.20
N HIS A 13 -2.38 -11.63 -19.75
CA HIS A 13 -2.86 -11.64 -18.37
C HIS A 13 -1.74 -11.87 -17.35
N PHE A 14 -0.81 -12.80 -17.62
CA PHE A 14 0.33 -13.05 -16.75
C PHE A 14 1.35 -11.92 -16.76
N GLN A 15 1.51 -11.22 -17.89
CA GLN A 15 2.38 -10.05 -17.97
C GLN A 15 1.79 -8.87 -17.18
N ASN A 16 0.47 -8.65 -17.28
CA ASN A 16 -0.23 -7.62 -16.52
C ASN A 16 -0.11 -7.84 -15.01
N THR A 17 -0.38 -9.05 -14.54
CA THR A 17 -0.24 -9.40 -13.11
C THR A 17 1.17 -9.15 -12.58
N LYS A 18 2.21 -9.44 -13.36
CA LYS A 18 3.60 -9.16 -12.95
C LYS A 18 3.88 -7.67 -12.79
N PHE A 19 3.34 -6.84 -13.69
CA PHE A 19 3.52 -5.40 -13.60
C PHE A 19 2.77 -4.80 -12.41
N GLU A 20 1.55 -5.28 -12.14
CA GLU A 20 0.81 -4.85 -10.95
C GLU A 20 1.53 -5.25 -9.65
N LEU A 21 2.04 -6.48 -9.56
CA LEU A 21 2.80 -6.91 -8.38
C LEU A 21 4.11 -6.11 -8.22
N ALA A 22 4.81 -5.82 -9.31
CA ALA A 22 6.00 -4.98 -9.26
C ALA A 22 5.69 -3.55 -8.80
N ALA A 23 4.56 -2.98 -9.24
CA ALA A 23 4.10 -1.66 -8.78
C ALA A 23 3.72 -1.69 -7.29
N CYS A 24 3.00 -2.73 -6.84
CA CYS A 24 2.69 -2.93 -5.42
C CYS A 24 3.96 -3.02 -4.57
N GLN A 25 4.97 -3.77 -5.03
CA GLN A 25 6.24 -3.87 -4.29
C GLN A 25 6.91 -2.51 -4.16
N ALA A 26 6.98 -1.72 -5.23
CA ALA A 26 7.57 -0.38 -5.18
C ALA A 26 6.82 0.55 -4.20
N GLU A 27 5.49 0.45 -4.11
CA GLU A 27 4.72 1.19 -3.10
C GLU A 27 5.03 0.72 -1.67
N VAL A 28 5.16 -0.59 -1.46
CA VAL A 28 5.54 -1.17 -0.15
C VAL A 28 6.93 -0.69 0.27
N ASP A 29 7.92 -0.76 -0.62
CA ASP A 29 9.29 -0.32 -0.34
C ASP A 29 9.31 1.17 0.07
N ALA A 30 8.51 2.00 -0.60
CA ALA A 30 8.38 3.42 -0.25
C ALA A 30 7.70 3.63 1.11
N ALA A 31 6.68 2.84 1.44
CA ALA A 31 6.01 2.91 2.74
C ALA A 31 6.90 2.43 3.88
N GLU A 32 7.70 1.39 3.65
CA GLU A 32 8.70 0.89 4.60
C GLU A 32 9.73 1.98 4.90
N ALA A 33 10.31 2.61 3.87
CA ALA A 33 11.25 3.72 4.06
C ALA A 33 10.66 4.91 4.84
N VAL A 34 9.38 5.23 4.64
CA VAL A 34 8.66 6.27 5.39
C VAL A 34 8.46 5.87 6.85
N ALA A 35 8.08 4.62 7.11
CA ALA A 35 7.91 4.10 8.46
C ALA A 35 9.25 4.04 9.21
N ASP A 36 10.31 3.54 8.58
CA ASP A 36 11.64 3.44 9.16
C ASP A 36 12.18 4.81 9.55
N ARG A 37 12.07 5.81 8.67
CA ARG A 37 12.46 7.18 8.99
C ARG A 37 11.71 7.73 10.22
N ALA A 38 10.42 7.44 10.33
CA ALA A 38 9.62 7.89 11.48
C ALA A 38 10.03 7.16 12.78
N LEU A 39 10.38 5.88 12.69
CA LEU A 39 10.90 5.10 13.81
C LEU A 39 12.27 5.61 14.26
N GLU A 40 13.20 5.87 13.34
CA GLU A 40 14.51 6.44 13.64
C GLU A 40 14.40 7.79 14.35
N ALA A 41 13.52 8.68 13.85
CA ALA A 41 13.26 9.97 14.49
C ALA A 41 12.60 9.80 15.88
N LEU A 42 11.74 8.79 16.06
CA LEU A 42 11.11 8.51 17.36
C LEU A 42 12.16 8.05 18.38
N ASP A 43 13.05 7.15 17.97
CA ASP A 43 14.13 6.63 18.81
C ASP A 43 15.12 7.74 19.21
N ALA A 44 15.36 8.70 18.31
CA ALA A 44 16.14 9.90 18.59
C ALA A 44 15.42 10.94 19.47
N GLY A 45 14.11 10.78 19.70
CA GLY A 45 13.28 11.77 20.39
C GLY A 45 13.00 13.04 19.59
N GLU A 46 13.18 12.98 18.27
CA GLU A 46 13.08 14.11 17.34
C GLU A 46 11.78 14.06 16.50
N LEU A 47 11.01 12.97 16.59
CA LEU A 47 9.78 12.82 15.80
C LEU A 47 8.76 13.89 16.15
N THR A 48 8.43 14.72 15.17
CA THR A 48 7.37 15.72 15.30
C THR A 48 5.98 15.10 15.10
N ALA A 49 4.95 15.77 15.62
CA ALA A 49 3.56 15.36 15.41
C ALA A 49 3.17 15.37 13.91
N ALA A 50 3.74 16.30 13.13
CA ALA A 50 3.48 16.40 11.70
C ALA A 50 4.15 15.28 10.89
N GLU A 51 5.37 14.88 11.26
CA GLU A 51 6.05 13.72 10.67
C GLU A 51 5.33 12.42 11.01
N ALA A 52 4.92 12.24 12.27
CA ALA A 52 4.12 11.09 12.69
C ALA A 52 2.79 11.00 11.91
N ALA A 53 2.10 12.14 11.75
CA ALA A 53 0.87 12.23 10.97
C ALA A 53 1.09 11.91 9.48
N SER A 54 2.19 12.41 8.91
CA SER A 54 2.58 12.16 7.52
C SER A 54 2.87 10.69 7.28
N ALA A 55 3.66 10.05 8.15
CA ALA A 55 3.99 8.64 8.06
C ALA A 55 2.73 7.77 8.13
N LYS A 56 1.86 8.03 9.12
CA LYS A 56 0.60 7.30 9.26
C LYS A 56 -0.30 7.45 8.03
N LEU A 57 -0.50 8.69 7.57
CA LEU A 57 -1.33 8.97 6.39
C LEU A 57 -0.79 8.21 5.17
N PHE A 58 0.51 8.33 4.90
CA PHE A 58 1.14 7.70 3.74
C PHE A 58 1.02 6.18 3.78
N CYS A 59 1.48 5.55 4.88
CA CYS A 59 1.53 4.10 5.01
C CYS A 59 0.14 3.46 4.94
N THR A 60 -0.87 4.07 5.58
CA THR A 60 -2.24 3.52 5.57
C THR A 60 -2.94 3.66 4.22
N GLU A 61 -2.68 4.75 3.47
CA GLU A 61 -3.20 4.89 2.11
C GLU A 61 -2.50 3.95 1.13
N VAL A 62 -1.17 3.75 1.26
CA VAL A 62 -0.41 2.76 0.48
C VAL A 62 -0.95 1.35 0.74
N ALA A 63 -1.06 0.95 2.01
CA ALA A 63 -1.57 -0.37 2.38
C ALA A 63 -2.94 -0.63 1.77
N HIS A 64 -3.84 0.36 1.79
CA HIS A 64 -5.14 0.24 1.15
C HIS A 64 -5.05 -0.01 -0.36
N ARG A 65 -4.25 0.78 -1.09
CA ARG A 65 -4.09 0.60 -2.55
C ARG A 65 -3.49 -0.75 -2.91
N VAL A 66 -2.46 -1.18 -2.18
CA VAL A 66 -1.79 -2.47 -2.42
C VAL A 66 -2.75 -3.62 -2.16
N ILE A 67 -3.48 -3.61 -1.03
CA ILE A 67 -4.43 -4.67 -0.70
C ILE A 67 -5.58 -4.71 -1.70
N ASP A 68 -6.11 -3.56 -2.12
CA ASP A 68 -7.18 -3.47 -3.13
C ASP A 68 -6.74 -4.05 -4.48
N LYS A 69 -5.54 -3.70 -4.95
CA LYS A 69 -4.93 -4.31 -6.16
C LYS A 69 -4.77 -5.81 -6.02
N CYS A 70 -4.25 -6.28 -4.88
CA CYS A 70 -4.10 -7.70 -4.62
C CYS A 70 -5.44 -8.43 -4.60
N LEU A 71 -6.50 -7.83 -4.04
CA LEU A 71 -7.86 -8.36 -4.07
C LEU A 71 -8.36 -8.50 -5.51
N GLN A 72 -8.19 -7.46 -6.33
CA GLN A 72 -8.57 -7.47 -7.74
C GLN A 72 -7.87 -8.59 -8.53
N LEU A 73 -6.61 -8.91 -8.21
CA LEU A 73 -5.87 -10.01 -8.83
C LEU A 73 -6.43 -11.40 -8.47
N HIS A 74 -7.13 -11.54 -7.34
CA HIS A 74 -7.81 -12.79 -6.96
C HIS A 74 -9.17 -12.98 -7.67
N GLY A 75 -9.67 -11.97 -8.39
CA GLY A 75 -10.95 -12.02 -9.08
C GLY A 75 -12.12 -12.30 -8.13
N GLY A 76 -13.07 -13.15 -8.53
CA GLY A 76 -14.24 -13.48 -7.70
C GLY A 76 -13.89 -14.12 -6.35
N TYR A 77 -12.74 -14.81 -6.25
CA TYR A 77 -12.27 -15.36 -4.97
C TYR A 77 -11.87 -14.28 -3.97
N GLY A 78 -11.51 -13.08 -4.43
CA GLY A 78 -11.18 -11.96 -3.56
C GLY A 78 -12.35 -11.45 -2.71
N TYR A 79 -13.58 -11.83 -3.05
CA TYR A 79 -14.80 -11.50 -2.29
C TYR A 79 -15.26 -12.61 -1.33
N MET A 80 -14.59 -13.77 -1.35
CA MET A 80 -14.95 -14.94 -0.56
C MET A 80 -14.14 -14.93 0.75
N ASN A 81 -14.81 -14.90 1.91
CA ASN A 81 -14.16 -14.75 3.23
C ASN A 81 -13.21 -15.91 3.59
N GLU A 82 -13.32 -17.04 2.90
CA GLU A 82 -12.42 -18.18 2.99
C GLU A 82 -11.00 -17.81 2.54
N TYR A 83 -10.86 -16.84 1.63
CA TYR A 83 -9.56 -16.37 1.17
C TYR A 83 -9.02 -15.25 2.09
N PRO A 84 -7.75 -15.33 2.53
CA PRO A 84 -7.18 -14.33 3.43
C PRO A 84 -7.28 -12.88 2.93
N ILE A 85 -7.25 -12.66 1.62
CA ILE A 85 -7.27 -11.32 1.03
C ILE A 85 -8.57 -10.55 1.31
N ALA A 86 -9.70 -11.24 1.40
CA ALA A 86 -11.00 -10.62 1.72
C ALA A 86 -11.00 -10.07 3.16
N ARG A 87 -10.46 -10.85 4.09
CA ARG A 87 -10.30 -10.44 5.50
C ARG A 87 -9.30 -9.29 5.63
N LEU A 88 -8.13 -9.40 4.99
CA LEU A 88 -7.13 -8.33 4.97
C LEU A 88 -7.69 -7.00 4.46
N TYR A 89 -8.52 -7.03 3.41
CA TYR A 89 -9.18 -5.84 2.90
C TYR A 89 -10.12 -5.20 3.93
N ALA A 90 -10.96 -6.01 4.58
CA ALA A 90 -11.87 -5.55 5.62
C ALA A 90 -11.11 -4.97 6.83
N ASP A 91 -10.12 -5.70 7.33
CA ASP A 91 -9.33 -5.32 8.50
C ASP A 91 -8.54 -4.04 8.25
N ASN A 92 -7.91 -3.91 7.08
CA ASN A 92 -7.11 -2.73 6.75
C ASN A 92 -7.95 -1.44 6.61
N ARG A 93 -9.25 -1.54 6.34
CA ARG A 93 -10.11 -0.37 6.14
C ARG A 93 -10.14 0.55 7.35
N VAL A 94 -9.99 -0.01 8.55
CA VAL A 94 -10.07 0.70 9.83
C VAL A 94 -8.84 1.57 10.10
N ASN A 95 -7.70 1.24 9.50
CA ASN A 95 -6.42 1.94 9.73
C ASN A 95 -6.48 3.42 9.33
N ARG A 96 -7.35 3.78 8.38
CA ARG A 96 -7.61 5.17 7.95
C ARG A 96 -8.62 5.91 8.82
N ILE A 97 -9.10 5.30 9.90
CA ILE A 97 -10.14 5.85 10.78
C ILE A 97 -9.60 5.94 12.22
N TYR A 98 -9.03 4.86 12.75
CA TYR A 98 -8.57 4.79 14.13
C TYR A 98 -7.29 5.57 14.37
N GLY A 99 -7.12 6.13 15.57
CA GLY A 99 -5.97 6.97 15.92
C GLY A 99 -5.91 8.28 15.12
N GLY A 100 -7.03 8.73 14.55
CA GLY A 100 -7.16 9.91 13.69
C GLY A 100 -7.36 9.55 12.21
N THR A 101 -8.39 10.12 11.57
CA THR A 101 -8.69 9.83 10.16
C THR A 101 -7.63 10.41 9.23
N SER A 102 -7.64 9.99 7.95
CA SER A 102 -6.80 10.60 6.91
C SER A 102 -6.96 12.13 6.85
N GLU A 103 -8.17 12.65 7.06
CA GLU A 103 -8.46 14.08 7.09
C GLU A 103 -7.82 14.76 8.31
N ILE A 104 -7.88 14.12 9.48
CA ILE A 104 -7.23 14.65 10.68
C ILE A 104 -5.71 14.70 10.50
N MET A 105 -5.11 13.67 9.91
CA MET A 105 -3.67 13.69 9.59
C MET A 105 -3.34 14.88 8.67
N LYS A 106 -4.13 15.09 7.61
CA LYS A 106 -3.96 16.25 6.71
C LYS A 106 -4.10 17.58 7.45
N THR A 107 -5.03 17.71 8.40
CA THR A 107 -5.17 18.91 9.23
C THR A 107 -3.93 19.17 10.09
N ILE A 108 -3.35 18.13 10.72
CA ILE A 108 -2.12 18.26 11.52
C ILE A 108 -0.96 18.74 10.63
N ILE A 109 -0.80 18.12 9.46
CA ILE A 109 0.24 18.47 8.49
C ILE A 109 0.05 19.91 7.99
N ALA A 110 -1.16 20.30 7.61
CA ALA A 110 -1.45 21.65 7.13
C ALA A 110 -1.13 22.73 8.17
N LYS A 111 -1.48 22.47 9.44
CA LYS A 111 -1.16 23.37 10.55
C LYS A 111 0.34 23.55 10.74
N ASP A 112 1.12 22.48 10.60
CA ASP A 112 2.60 22.53 10.69
C ASP A 112 3.23 23.32 9.53
N MET A 113 2.62 23.22 8.34
CA MET A 113 2.99 24.03 7.17
C MET A 113 2.59 25.52 7.29
N GLY A 114 1.81 25.90 8.30
CA GLY A 114 1.30 27.26 8.48
C GLY A 114 0.13 27.64 7.57
N LEU A 115 -0.62 26.65 7.08
CA LEU A 115 -1.84 26.82 6.25
C LEU A 115 -3.13 26.79 7.08
#